data_AF-A0AAD9PK87-F1
#
_entry.id   AF-A0AAD9PK87-F1
#
_cell.length_a   1.000
_cell.length_b   1.000
_cell.length_c   1.000
_cell.angle_alpha   90.00
_cell.angle_beta   90.00
_cell.angle_gamma   90.00
#
_symmetry.space_group_name_H-M   'P 1'
#
loop_
_entity.id
_entity.type
_entity.pdbx_description
1 polymer ?
#
loop_
_entity_poly.entity_id
_entity_poly.type
_entity_poly.pdbx_seq_one_letter_code
_entity_poly.pdbx_strand_id
1 'polypeptide(L)'
;MFFGNSCSLDIDIDADPSRPFVYIDPFHKGAKCPVFSDGEDISGTAFITLHPGKRLEHSGIKVELIGQSDTLYNKSGIYNFFVMSREIEPAGTLLESKQYRWKFPLVGIENDSYWGVNIRLYYLVRITILKPYGG
;
A
#
# COMPACT_ATOMS: atom_id res chain seq x y z
N MET A 1 -26.86 9.41 -11.28
CA MET A 1 -25.88 9.63 -10.20
C MET A 1 -24.58 8.98 -10.63
N PHE A 2 -23.61 9.75 -11.16
CA PHE A 2 -22.37 9.19 -11.71
C PHE A 2 -21.35 8.93 -10.60
N PHE A 3 -21.48 7.79 -9.93
CA PHE A 3 -20.47 7.29 -8.98
C PHE A 3 -19.32 6.62 -9.73
N GLY A 4 -18.53 7.44 -10.44
CA GLY A 4 -17.18 7.03 -10.85
C GLY A 4 -16.20 7.35 -9.72
N ASN A 5 -15.11 6.58 -9.60
CA ASN A 5 -13.97 6.98 -8.77
C ASN A 5 -13.59 8.43 -9.15
N SER A 6 -13.32 9.29 -8.16
CA SER A 6 -12.95 10.70 -8.37
C SER A 6 -11.45 10.88 -8.63
N CYS A 7 -10.66 9.83 -8.39
CA CYS A 7 -9.21 9.82 -8.55
C CYS A 7 -8.68 8.43 -8.89
N SER A 8 -7.46 8.41 -9.42
CA SER A 8 -6.58 7.24 -9.51
C SER A 8 -5.52 7.33 -8.43
N LEU A 9 -5.10 6.17 -7.91
CA LEU A 9 -4.04 6.03 -6.91
C LEU A 9 -2.89 5.26 -7.53
N ASP A 10 -1.68 5.72 -7.25
CA ASP A 10 -0.45 5.01 -7.61
C ASP A 10 0.58 5.12 -6.49
N ILE A 11 1.49 4.16 -6.41
CA ILE A 11 2.51 4.13 -5.37
C ILE A 11 3.85 3.64 -5.92
N ASP A 12 4.86 4.45 -5.68
CA ASP A 12 6.26 4.08 -5.94
C ASP A 12 6.98 3.79 -4.65
N ILE A 13 7.88 2.82 -4.69
CA ILE A 13 8.81 2.48 -3.60
C ILE A 13 10.20 2.93 -4.04
N ASP A 14 10.86 3.76 -3.25
CA ASP A 14 12.25 4.11 -3.50
C ASP A 14 13.12 2.94 -3.08
N ALA A 15 13.68 2.27 -4.07
CA ALA A 15 14.65 1.22 -3.88
C ALA A 15 15.91 1.55 -4.67
N ASP A 16 17.06 1.23 -4.09
CA ASP A 16 18.33 1.25 -4.81
C ASP A 16 18.23 0.29 -6.02
N PRO A 17 18.57 0.73 -7.25
CA PRO A 17 18.60 -0.14 -8.42
C PRO A 17 19.50 -1.37 -8.27
N SER A 18 20.51 -1.34 -7.39
CA SER A 18 21.38 -2.48 -7.11
C SER A 18 20.75 -3.51 -6.18
N ARG A 19 19.61 -3.19 -5.54
CA ARG A 19 18.90 -4.09 -4.64
C ARG A 19 18.34 -5.28 -5.43
N PRO A 20 18.33 -6.49 -4.86
CA PRO A 20 17.65 -7.61 -5.48
C PRO A 20 16.14 -7.37 -5.61
N PHE A 21 15.59 -7.75 -6.75
CA PHE A 21 14.14 -7.74 -7.04
C PHE A 21 13.64 -9.16 -7.26
N VAL A 22 12.50 -9.48 -6.65
CA VAL A 22 11.83 -10.78 -6.77
C VAL A 22 10.44 -10.61 -7.37
N TYR A 23 9.94 -11.65 -8.05
CA TYR A 23 8.55 -11.66 -8.52
C TYR A 23 7.60 -11.72 -7.33
N ILE A 24 6.52 -10.92 -7.38
CA ILE A 24 5.50 -10.91 -6.32
C ILE A 24 4.80 -12.27 -6.24
N ASP A 25 4.39 -12.79 -7.40
CA ASP A 25 3.89 -14.16 -7.54
C ASP A 25 4.99 -15.00 -8.22
N PRO A 26 5.64 -15.93 -7.49
CA PRO A 26 6.68 -16.79 -8.06
C PRO A 26 6.18 -17.71 -9.19
N PHE A 27 4.89 -18.02 -9.23
CA PHE A 27 4.27 -18.88 -10.24
C PHE A 27 3.80 -18.08 -11.47
N HIS A 28 3.33 -16.85 -11.26
CA HIS A 28 2.96 -15.93 -12.33
C HIS A 28 3.92 -14.75 -12.39
N LYS A 29 4.94 -14.86 -13.26
CA LYS A 29 6.01 -13.87 -13.44
C LYS A 29 5.51 -12.54 -14.04
N GLY A 30 4.77 -11.78 -13.24
CA GLY A 30 4.30 -10.43 -13.53
C GLY A 30 5.25 -9.38 -12.95
N ALA A 31 4.72 -8.54 -12.06
CA ALA A 31 5.47 -7.48 -11.41
C ALA A 31 6.55 -8.03 -10.45
N LYS A 32 7.62 -7.25 -10.28
CA LYS A 32 8.68 -7.49 -9.30
C LYS A 32 8.66 -6.44 -8.21
N CYS A 33 9.10 -6.81 -7.02
CA CYS A 33 9.30 -5.91 -5.90
C CYS A 33 10.73 -6.00 -5.35
N PRO A 34 11.26 -4.89 -4.82
CA PRO A 34 12.55 -4.90 -4.12
C PRO A 34 12.47 -5.75 -2.85
N VAL A 35 13.56 -6.44 -2.52
CA VAL A 35 13.68 -7.22 -1.28
C VAL A 35 14.18 -6.33 -0.15
N PHE A 36 13.50 -6.33 0.98
CA PHE A 36 13.91 -5.63 2.21
C PHE A 36 14.23 -6.63 3.32
N SER A 37 15.13 -6.25 4.22
CA SER A 37 15.49 -6.97 5.44
C SER A 37 15.05 -6.21 6.70
N ASP A 38 15.12 -6.88 7.84
CA ASP A 38 14.80 -6.30 9.14
C ASP A 38 15.64 -5.07 9.47
N GLY A 39 15.02 -4.07 10.10
CA GLY A 39 15.64 -2.81 10.51
C GLY A 39 15.84 -1.81 9.37
N GLU A 40 15.43 -2.13 8.15
CA GLU A 40 15.55 -1.21 7.02
C GLU A 40 14.49 -0.10 7.00
N ASP A 41 14.84 1.02 6.36
CA ASP A 41 13.90 2.09 6.05
C ASP A 41 13.17 1.77 4.73
N ILE A 42 11.84 1.79 4.75
CA ILE A 42 11.02 1.65 3.54
C ILE A 42 10.37 2.99 3.23
N SER A 43 10.61 3.53 2.04
CA SER A 43 10.12 4.85 1.65
C SER A 43 9.63 4.86 0.20
N GLY A 44 8.81 5.86 -0.14
CA GLY A 44 8.26 6.00 -1.48
C GLY A 44 7.47 7.28 -1.69
N THR A 45 6.76 7.32 -2.81
CA THR A 45 5.87 8.42 -3.17
C THR A 45 4.47 7.88 -3.46
N ALA A 46 3.46 8.47 -2.84
CA ALA A 46 2.06 8.18 -3.09
C ALA A 46 1.48 9.24 -4.02
N PHE A 47 0.85 8.82 -5.10
CA PHE A 47 0.26 9.70 -6.11
C PHE A 47 -1.26 9.62 -6.05
N ILE A 48 -1.90 10.78 -5.97
CA ILE A 48 -3.35 10.92 -5.94
C ILE A 48 -3.74 11.80 -7.12
N THR A 49 -4.17 11.17 -8.20
CA THR A 49 -4.47 11.85 -9.46
C THR A 49 -5.96 12.07 -9.58
N LEU A 50 -6.43 13.31 -9.44
CA LEU A 50 -7.83 13.65 -9.65
C LEU A 50 -8.18 13.55 -11.14
N HIS A 51 -9.35 13.00 -11.44
CA HIS A 51 -9.86 13.04 -12.80
C HIS A 51 -10.28 14.47 -13.19
N PRO A 52 -10.23 14.84 -14.48
CA PRO A 52 -10.55 16.19 -14.92
C PRO A 52 -11.91 16.69 -14.40
N GLY A 53 -11.91 17.86 -13.75
CA GLY A 53 -13.11 18.49 -13.21
C GLY A 53 -13.70 17.81 -11.96
N LYS A 54 -13.00 16.83 -11.36
CA LYS A 54 -13.40 16.21 -10.10
C LYS A 54 -12.69 16.85 -8.92
N ARG A 55 -13.37 16.83 -7.77
CA ARG A 55 -12.80 17.07 -6.45
C ARG A 55 -12.90 15.79 -5.61
N LEU A 56 -12.05 15.66 -4.60
CA LEU A 56 -12.08 14.54 -3.66
C LEU A 56 -12.25 15.07 -2.24
N GLU A 57 -13.43 14.82 -1.66
CA GLU A 57 -13.67 15.03 -0.23
C GLU A 57 -13.25 13.77 0.53
N HIS A 58 -12.47 13.93 1.60
CA HIS A 58 -11.96 12.82 2.40
C HIS A 58 -11.84 13.18 3.88
N SER A 59 -11.95 12.18 4.75
CA SER A 59 -11.72 12.26 6.20
C SER A 59 -10.27 11.97 6.60
N GLY A 60 -9.37 11.96 5.61
CA GLY A 60 -7.95 11.72 5.79
C GLY A 60 -7.43 10.71 4.77
N ILE A 61 -6.15 10.81 4.46
CA ILE A 61 -5.46 9.90 3.55
C ILE A 61 -4.24 9.37 4.28
N LYS A 62 -4.07 8.06 4.24
CA LYS A 62 -2.94 7.37 4.89
C LYS A 62 -2.24 6.42 3.95
N VAL A 63 -0.97 6.19 4.23
CA VAL A 63 -0.17 5.09 3.68
C VAL A 63 0.09 4.09 4.80
N GLU A 64 -0.06 2.81 4.50
CA GLU A 64 0.16 1.73 5.45
C GLU A 64 1.16 0.73 4.88
N LEU A 65 2.12 0.30 5.68
CA LEU A 65 2.93 -0.89 5.42
C LEU A 65 2.34 -2.04 6.24
N ILE A 66 1.97 -3.14 5.58
CA ILE A 66 1.20 -4.21 6.18
C ILE A 66 1.85 -5.55 5.87
N GLY A 67 2.07 -6.37 6.90
CA GLY A 67 2.37 -7.79 6.76
C GLY A 67 1.08 -8.60 6.88
N GLN A 68 0.78 -9.42 5.87
CA GLN A 68 -0.45 -10.20 5.77
C GLN A 68 -0.16 -11.70 5.65
N SER A 69 -0.98 -12.47 6.36
CA SER A 69 -1.11 -13.91 6.20
C SER A 69 -2.44 -14.21 5.51
N ASP A 70 -2.39 -14.84 4.34
CA ASP A 70 -3.55 -15.29 3.59
C ASP A 70 -3.62 -16.82 3.64
N THR A 71 -4.65 -17.35 4.31
CA THR A 71 -4.86 -18.81 4.42
C THR A 71 -5.92 -19.25 3.42
N LEU A 72 -5.52 -20.10 2.48
CA LEU A 72 -6.30 -20.42 1.28
C LEU A 72 -7.27 -21.60 1.49
N TYR A 73 -7.07 -22.40 2.54
CA TYR A 73 -7.86 -23.61 2.80
C TYR A 73 -9.16 -23.33 3.57
N ASN A 74 -9.11 -22.38 4.49
CA ASN A 74 -10.19 -21.96 5.36
C ASN A 74 -10.59 -20.53 4.97
N LYS A 75 -11.88 -20.31 4.69
CA LYS A 75 -12.44 -18.98 4.41
C LYS A 75 -12.37 -18.00 5.61
N SER A 76 -11.51 -18.25 6.60
CA SER A 76 -11.28 -17.37 7.74
C SER A 76 -10.64 -16.03 7.34
N GLY A 77 -10.09 -15.93 6.13
CA GLY A 77 -9.71 -14.67 5.50
C GLY A 77 -8.28 -14.22 5.78
N ILE A 78 -7.97 -13.02 5.26
CA ILE A 78 -6.68 -12.36 5.35
C ILE A 78 -6.48 -11.83 6.79
N TYR A 79 -5.35 -12.16 7.40
CA TYR A 79 -4.95 -11.67 8.72
C TYR A 79 -3.76 -10.71 8.61
N ASN A 80 -3.88 -9.50 9.18
CA ASN A 80 -2.75 -8.57 9.26
C ASN A 80 -1.97 -8.85 10.54
N PHE A 81 -0.77 -9.39 10.43
CA PHE A 81 0.10 -9.64 11.59
C PHE A 81 1.00 -8.43 11.93
N PHE A 82 1.16 -7.50 10.98
CA PHE A 82 1.99 -6.31 11.13
C PHE A 82 1.32 -5.13 10.42
N VAL A 83 1.31 -3.94 11.05
CA VAL A 83 0.82 -2.70 10.44
C VAL A 83 1.64 -1.52 10.96
N MET A 84 2.24 -0.75 10.05
CA MET A 84 2.65 0.63 10.30
C MET A 84 1.75 1.54 9.48
N SER A 85 1.30 2.65 10.06
CA SER A 85 0.39 3.61 9.40
C SER A 85 0.95 5.02 9.50
N ARG A 86 0.83 5.77 8.41
CA ARG A 86 1.21 7.18 8.34
C ARG A 86 0.13 7.98 7.64
N GLU A 87 -0.42 8.97 8.34
CA GLU A 87 -1.28 9.97 7.72
C GLU A 87 -0.43 10.89 6.81
N ILE A 88 -0.89 11.07 5.58
CA ILE A 88 -0.22 11.90 4.56
C ILE A 88 -1.02 13.14 4.20
N GLU A 89 -2.33 13.14 4.46
CA GLU A 89 -3.19 14.32 4.31
C GLU A 89 -4.32 14.24 5.36
N PRO A 90 -4.55 15.30 6.15
CA PRO A 90 -5.66 15.37 7.10
C PRO A 90 -7.02 15.38 6.41
N ALA A 91 -8.12 15.37 7.15
CA ALA A 91 -9.45 15.54 6.57
C ALA A 91 -9.57 16.85 5.78
N GLY A 92 -10.16 16.80 4.59
CA GLY A 92 -10.22 17.96 3.70
C GLY A 92 -10.82 17.68 2.33
N THR A 93 -10.57 18.61 1.39
CA THR A 93 -10.97 18.48 -0.01
C THR A 93 -9.76 18.72 -0.92
N LEU A 94 -9.44 17.75 -1.77
CA LEU A 94 -8.48 17.93 -2.84
C LEU A 94 -9.17 18.52 -4.06
N LEU A 95 -8.63 19.65 -4.53
CA LEU A 95 -9.05 20.33 -5.76
C LEU A 95 -8.10 20.05 -6.94
N GLU A 96 -6.90 19.57 -6.63
CA GLU A 96 -5.87 19.21 -7.61
C GLU A 96 -5.21 17.89 -7.22
N SER A 97 -4.57 17.25 -8.21
CA SER A 97 -3.75 16.05 -7.99
C SER A 97 -2.58 16.38 -7.07
N LYS A 98 -2.23 15.45 -6.19
CA LYS A 98 -1.13 15.64 -5.23
C LYS A 98 -0.24 14.40 -5.15
N GLN A 99 1.00 14.63 -4.76
CA GLN A 99 1.98 13.59 -4.47
C GLN A 99 2.52 13.78 -3.05
N TYR A 100 2.67 12.67 -2.33
CA TYR A 100 3.10 12.67 -0.93
C TYR A 100 4.29 11.75 -0.74
N ARG A 101 5.38 12.29 -0.20
CA ARG A 101 6.52 11.49 0.21
C ARG A 101 6.19 10.79 1.53
N TRP A 102 6.42 9.49 1.59
CA TRP A 102 6.21 8.69 2.79
C TRP A 102 7.46 7.88 3.13
N LYS A 103 7.62 7.57 4.43
CA LYS A 103 8.75 6.79 4.96
C LYS A 103 8.32 6.06 6.24
N PHE A 104 8.71 4.81 6.35
CA PHE A 104 8.66 3.97 7.55
C PHE A 104 10.09 3.65 7.96
N PRO A 105 10.61 4.26 9.04
CA PRO A 105 11.96 4.01 9.49
C PRO A 105 12.05 2.71 10.33
N LEU A 106 13.21 2.05 10.28
CA LEU A 106 13.55 0.90 11.14
C LEU A 106 12.42 -0.16 11.18
N VAL A 107 11.99 -0.63 10.02
CA VAL A 107 10.86 -1.55 9.90
C VAL A 107 11.23 -2.90 10.52
N GLY A 108 10.47 -3.33 11.53
CA GLY A 108 10.61 -4.64 12.17
C GLY A 108 10.03 -5.75 11.30
N ILE A 109 10.85 -6.36 10.45
CA ILE A 109 10.46 -7.48 9.59
C ILE A 109 10.76 -8.78 10.34
N GLU A 110 9.76 -9.27 11.08
CA GLU A 110 9.91 -10.48 11.91
C GLU A 110 9.78 -11.80 11.12
N ASN A 111 9.11 -11.76 9.96
CA ASN A 111 8.82 -12.94 9.15
C ASN A 111 9.21 -12.74 7.69
N ASP A 112 9.84 -13.74 7.08
CA ASP A 112 10.14 -13.73 5.65
C ASP A 112 8.85 -13.88 4.82
N SER A 113 8.85 -13.30 3.62
CA SER A 113 7.77 -13.52 2.66
C SER A 113 7.78 -14.98 2.18
N TYR A 114 6.60 -15.59 2.13
CA TYR A 114 6.42 -17.00 1.78
C TYR A 114 5.23 -17.19 0.86
N TRP A 115 5.41 -17.98 -0.19
CA TRP A 115 4.38 -18.24 -1.19
C TRP A 115 4.09 -19.74 -1.30
N GLY A 116 3.27 -20.24 -0.38
CA GLY A 116 2.88 -21.65 -0.32
C GLY A 116 1.55 -21.96 -1.01
N VAL A 117 1.19 -23.25 -0.96
CA VAL A 117 -0.06 -23.77 -1.53
C VAL A 117 -1.28 -23.41 -0.68
N ASN A 118 -1.15 -23.48 0.64
CA ASN A 118 -2.25 -23.26 1.58
C ASN A 118 -2.14 -21.95 2.36
N ILE A 119 -0.94 -21.36 2.41
CA ILE A 119 -0.67 -20.13 3.14
C ILE A 119 0.28 -19.25 2.34
N ARG A 120 0.02 -17.95 2.36
CA ARG A 120 0.91 -16.92 1.83
C ARG A 120 1.19 -15.89 2.90
N LEU A 121 2.45 -15.50 3.03
CA LEU A 121 2.92 -14.43 3.90
C LEU A 121 3.58 -13.39 3.00
N TYR A 122 3.09 -12.16 3.03
CA TYR A 122 3.63 -11.11 2.19
C TYR A 122 3.45 -9.74 2.83
N TYR A 123 4.26 -8.79 2.39
CA TYR A 123 4.17 -7.40 2.79
C TYR A 123 3.65 -6.56 1.63
N LEU A 124 2.87 -5.54 1.94
CA LEU A 124 2.33 -4.61 0.95
C LEU A 124 2.34 -3.18 1.50
N VAL A 125 2.43 -2.21 0.60
CA VAL A 125 2.16 -0.81 0.91
C VAL A 125 0.80 -0.42 0.32
N ARG A 126 -0.07 0.19 1.14
CA ARG A 126 -1.44 0.55 0.77
C ARG A 126 -1.71 2.01 1.00
N ILE A 127 -2.23 2.69 -0.02
CA ILE A 127 -2.86 4.00 0.13
C ILE A 127 -4.33 3.80 0.49
N THR A 128 -4.80 4.46 1.54
CA THR A 128 -6.21 4.44 1.95
C THR A 128 -6.73 5.87 2.01
N ILE A 129 -7.77 6.16 1.23
CA ILE A 129 -8.56 7.39 1.37
C ILE A 129 -9.76 7.07 2.27
N LEU A 130 -9.81 7.69 3.44
CA LEU A 130 -10.97 7.61 4.32
C LEU A 130 -12.06 8.49 3.74
N LYS A 131 -13.22 7.90 3.41
CA LYS A 131 -14.38 8.67 2.95
C LYS A 131 -15.16 9.21 4.16
N PRO A 132 -15.77 10.41 4.06
CA PRO A 132 -16.74 10.86 5.05
C PRO A 132 -17.89 9.84 5.15
N TYR A 133 -18.33 9.54 6.38
CA TYR A 133 -19.53 8.75 6.58
C TYR A 133 -20.77 9.61 6.25
N GLY A 134 -21.38 9.37 5.08
CA GLY A 134 -22.69 9.92 4.67
C GLY A 134 -22.64 11.33 4.05
N GLY A 135 -23.46 11.64 3.04
CA GLY A 135 -24.73 11.00 2.66
C GLY A 135 -24.88 10.61 1.18
#